data_AF-A0A6A6N888-F1
#
_entry.id   AF-A0A6A6N888-F1
#
_cell.length_a   1.000
_cell.length_b   1.000
_cell.length_c   1.000
_cell.angle_alpha   90.00
_cell.angle_beta   90.00
_cell.angle_gamma   90.00
#
_symmetry.space_group_name_H-M   'P 1'
#
loop_
_entity.id
_entity.type
_entity.pdbx_description
1 polymer ?
#
loop_
_entity_poly.entity_id
_entity_poly.type
_entity_poly.pdbx_seq_one_letter_code
_entity_poly.pdbx_strand_id
1 'polypeptide(L)'
;MEEKSRLVCASNAPEANGLEENDKPIHGDVKGSRKSDWFCDFDDSEAEPLDLTAVKREGRARARVNASSTNLDRQKEELACLQICKGEVEDALRKTQHAEVELRDNLAILKTRLEEENHRQENEKVLFAIDNIDKVDTSRKTWHLGGKATDLLKSEEEKTKVQTEIKLSREKLRLVRSELEDLHKKSAKIENEMQAVQMDIQKG
;
A
#
# COMPACT_ATOMS: atom_id res chain seq x y z
N MET A 1 -7.50 -23.45 -12.41
CA MET A 1 -6.32 -22.63 -12.76
C MET A 1 -6.27 -21.49 -11.77
N GLU A 2 -5.56 -21.68 -10.66
CA GLU A 2 -5.32 -20.64 -9.65
C GLU A 2 -3.81 -20.47 -9.54
N GLU A 3 -3.31 -19.39 -10.10
CA GLU A 3 -1.91 -19.01 -10.08
C GLU A 3 -1.68 -18.15 -8.83
N LYS A 4 -1.10 -18.76 -7.79
CA LYS A 4 -0.71 -18.08 -6.55
C LYS A 4 0.57 -17.28 -6.82
N SER A 5 0.44 -15.97 -7.07
CA SER A 5 1.57 -15.05 -7.09
C SER A 5 2.13 -14.86 -5.67
N ARG A 6 3.27 -15.51 -5.39
CA ARG A 6 4.17 -15.14 -4.30
C ARG A 6 5.07 -14.02 -4.81
N LEU A 7 4.88 -12.80 -4.31
CA LEU A 7 5.87 -11.73 -4.51
C LEU A 7 6.92 -11.87 -3.41
N VAL A 8 8.15 -12.19 -3.83
CA VAL A 8 9.35 -12.23 -3.00
C VAL A 8 9.92 -10.81 -3.01
N CYS A 9 9.93 -10.13 -1.87
CA CYS A 9 10.68 -8.89 -1.73
C CYS A 9 12.16 -9.23 -1.65
N ALA A 10 12.90 -8.88 -2.70
CA ALA A 10 14.35 -9.00 -2.76
C ALA A 10 14.99 -7.95 -1.83
N SER A 11 15.77 -8.42 -0.86
CA SER A 11 16.58 -7.58 0.02
C SER A 11 17.87 -7.18 -0.69
N ASN A 12 18.03 -5.90 -1.01
CA ASN A 12 19.32 -5.32 -1.38
C ASN A 12 20.06 -4.92 -0.10
N ALA A 13 21.21 -5.54 0.15
CA ALA A 13 22.14 -5.17 1.22
C ALA A 13 23.02 -3.98 0.79
N PRO A 14 23.32 -3.01 1.67
CA PRO A 14 24.39 -2.06 1.42
C PRO A 14 25.74 -2.56 1.94
N GLU A 15 26.76 -2.34 1.12
CA GLU A 15 28.18 -2.60 1.39
C GLU A 15 28.69 -1.76 2.57
N ALA A 16 29.34 -2.42 3.54
CA ALA A 16 30.04 -1.77 4.63
C ALA A 16 31.45 -1.37 4.18
N ASN A 17 31.67 -0.08 3.96
CA ASN A 17 33.01 0.51 3.82
C ASN A 17 33.57 0.88 5.19
N GLY A 18 34.83 0.51 5.40
CA GLY A 18 35.50 0.51 6.69
C GLY A 18 35.93 1.87 7.22
N LEU A 19 36.26 1.85 8.51
CA LEU A 19 37.15 2.79 9.16
C LEU A 19 38.07 1.99 10.08
N GLU A 20 39.32 1.85 9.67
CA GLU A 20 40.45 1.56 10.54
C GLU A 20 40.69 2.79 11.41
N GLU A 21 40.70 2.63 12.73
CA GLU A 21 41.22 3.65 13.64
C GLU A 21 42.40 3.09 14.43
N ASN A 22 43.51 3.83 14.33
CA ASN A 22 44.85 3.48 14.76
C ASN A 22 45.07 3.92 16.20
N ASP A 23 45.26 2.98 17.13
CA ASP A 23 45.75 3.30 18.47
C ASP A 23 47.27 3.04 18.58
N LYS A 24 48.03 4.14 18.65
CA LYS A 24 49.45 4.14 19.02
C LYS A 24 49.61 4.21 20.54
N PRO A 25 50.54 3.44 21.14
CA PRO A 25 50.83 3.54 22.56
C PRO A 25 51.81 4.68 22.86
N ILE A 26 51.47 5.51 23.85
CA ILE A 26 52.35 6.55 24.40
C ILE A 26 53.36 5.89 25.35
N HIS A 27 54.65 6.06 25.04
CA HIS A 27 55.79 5.76 25.91
C HIS A 27 55.73 6.62 27.19
N GLY A 28 55.80 5.95 28.35
CA GLY A 28 56.10 6.55 29.63
C GLY A 28 57.29 5.84 30.26
N ASP A 29 58.49 6.38 30.05
CA ASP A 29 59.69 6.04 30.81
C ASP A 29 59.56 6.56 32.24
N VAL A 30 59.58 5.67 33.24
CA VAL A 30 59.95 6.02 34.62
C VAL A 30 60.96 5.01 35.13
N LYS A 31 62.21 5.46 35.21
CA LYS A 31 63.30 4.80 35.93
C LYS A 31 63.05 4.95 37.44
N GLY A 32 63.09 3.84 38.17
CA GLY A 32 63.04 3.85 39.63
C GLY A 32 63.50 2.52 40.23
N SER A 33 64.83 2.37 40.37
CA SER A 33 65.45 1.33 41.18
C SER A 33 64.94 1.33 42.62
N ARG A 34 64.60 0.14 43.14
CA ARG A 34 65.17 -0.42 44.38
C ARG A 34 64.78 -1.89 44.53
N LYS A 35 65.82 -2.72 44.61
CA LYS A 35 65.81 -4.10 45.09
C LYS A 35 65.26 -4.17 46.52
N SER A 36 64.39 -5.12 46.76
CA SER A 36 64.35 -5.84 48.03
C SER A 36 63.78 -7.22 47.76
N ASP A 37 64.69 -8.19 47.79
CA ASP A 37 64.41 -9.61 47.79
C ASP A 37 63.43 -9.94 48.92
N TRP A 38 62.23 -10.39 48.56
CA TRP A 38 61.41 -11.23 49.42
C TRP A 38 61.16 -12.52 48.65
N PHE A 39 62.01 -13.48 49.01
CA PHE A 39 61.88 -14.89 48.78
C PHE A 39 60.56 -15.35 49.43
N CYS A 40 59.52 -15.50 48.62
CA CYS A 40 58.39 -16.35 48.95
C CYS A 40 58.49 -17.54 48.01
N ASP A 41 58.95 -18.67 48.55
CA ASP A 41 58.66 -19.98 47.98
C ASP A 41 57.13 -20.10 47.89
N PHE A 42 56.60 -19.88 46.70
CA PHE A 42 55.22 -20.22 46.38
C PHE A 42 55.29 -21.59 45.72
N ASP A 43 54.95 -22.61 46.48
CA ASP A 43 54.87 -23.99 46.02
C ASP A 43 54.11 -24.07 44.68
N ASP A 44 54.80 -24.53 43.64
CA ASP A 44 54.24 -24.98 42.36
C ASP A 44 53.48 -26.30 42.55
N SER A 45 52.47 -26.31 43.42
CA SER A 45 51.62 -27.48 43.66
C SER A 45 50.21 -27.06 44.01
N GLU A 46 49.52 -26.54 42.99
CA GLU A 46 48.16 -26.91 42.60
C GLU A 46 47.69 -25.89 41.55
N ALA A 47 48.02 -26.14 40.28
CA ALA A 47 47.23 -25.58 39.20
C ALA A 47 45.84 -26.21 39.29
N GLU A 48 44.94 -25.55 40.02
CA GLU A 48 43.53 -25.94 40.09
C GLU A 48 42.99 -26.14 38.66
N PRO A 49 42.19 -27.21 38.42
CA PRO A 49 41.66 -27.48 37.10
C PRO A 49 40.72 -26.35 36.71
N LEU A 50 41.15 -25.51 35.76
CA LEU A 50 40.35 -24.48 35.11
C LEU A 50 38.91 -24.96 34.94
N ASP A 51 37.99 -24.24 35.56
CA ASP A 51 36.57 -24.54 35.70
C ASP A 51 35.88 -24.66 34.33
N LEU A 52 36.03 -25.81 33.69
CA LEU A 52 35.43 -26.18 32.42
C LEU A 52 33.90 -26.12 32.48
N THR A 53 33.32 -26.11 33.69
CA THR A 53 31.88 -26.06 33.93
C THR A 53 31.34 -24.64 33.93
N ALA A 54 32.07 -23.67 34.49
CA ALA A 54 31.76 -22.24 34.38
C ALA A 54 31.82 -21.77 32.93
N VAL A 55 32.86 -22.15 32.17
CA VAL A 55 32.99 -21.78 30.74
C VAL A 55 31.83 -22.35 29.92
N LYS A 56 31.42 -23.61 30.16
CA LYS A 56 30.24 -24.22 29.51
C LYS A 56 28.93 -23.52 29.89
N ARG A 57 28.78 -23.14 31.17
CA ARG A 57 27.61 -22.42 31.67
C ARG A 57 27.51 -21.03 31.04
N GLU A 58 28.63 -20.32 30.97
CA GLU A 58 28.75 -19.00 30.35
C GLU A 58 28.45 -19.08 28.85
N GLY A 59 29.04 -20.04 28.13
CA GLY A 59 28.74 -20.27 26.72
C GLY A 59 27.25 -20.53 26.46
N ARG A 60 26.59 -21.31 27.34
CA ARG A 60 25.14 -21.54 27.26
C ARG A 60 24.33 -20.28 27.57
N ALA A 61 24.76 -19.46 28.53
CA ALA A 61 24.10 -18.20 28.86
C ALA A 61 24.19 -17.20 27.70
N ARG A 62 25.39 -17.05 27.11
CA ARG A 62 25.64 -16.22 25.93
C ARG A 62 24.81 -16.70 24.74
N ALA A 63 24.74 -18.01 24.49
CA ALA A 63 23.91 -18.56 23.42
C ALA A 63 22.41 -18.22 23.59
N ARG A 64 21.87 -18.25 24.81
CA ARG A 64 20.47 -17.86 25.08
C ARG A 64 20.24 -16.37 24.85
N VAL A 65 21.14 -15.51 25.32
CA VAL A 65 21.04 -14.06 25.11
C VAL A 65 21.13 -13.73 23.63
N ASN A 66 22.09 -14.32 22.92
CA ASN A 66 22.24 -14.11 21.48
C ASN A 66 21.00 -14.58 20.72
N ALA A 67 20.44 -15.75 21.06
CA ALA A 67 19.21 -16.25 20.43
C ALA A 67 17.99 -15.37 20.72
N SER A 68 17.90 -14.79 21.92
CA SER A 68 16.84 -13.82 22.27
C SER A 68 17.02 -12.51 21.50
N SER A 69 18.25 -11.99 21.42
CA SER A 69 18.58 -10.77 20.67
C SER A 69 18.21 -10.92 19.19
N THR A 70 18.63 -12.02 18.54
CA THR A 70 18.32 -12.23 17.11
C THR A 70 16.84 -12.39 16.85
N ASN A 71 16.07 -12.99 17.77
CA ASN A 71 14.62 -13.08 17.64
C ASN A 71 13.95 -11.70 17.78
N LEU A 72 14.39 -10.91 18.76
CA LEU A 72 13.90 -9.55 18.94
C LEU A 72 14.19 -8.67 17.71
N ASP A 73 15.39 -8.78 17.15
CA ASP A 73 15.77 -8.04 15.94
C ASP A 73 14.91 -8.45 14.74
N ARG A 74 14.67 -9.75 14.56
CA ARG A 74 13.73 -10.28 13.55
C ARG A 74 12.31 -9.71 13.73
N GLN A 75 11.80 -9.64 14.96
CA GLN A 75 10.46 -9.08 15.22
C GLN A 75 10.39 -7.57 14.92
N LYS A 76 11.46 -6.81 15.19
CA LYS A 76 11.53 -5.38 14.83
C LYS A 76 11.55 -5.19 13.31
N GLU A 77 12.28 -6.02 12.59
CA GLU A 77 12.29 -6.02 11.12
C GLU A 77 10.91 -6.36 10.55
N GLU A 78 10.23 -7.36 11.12
CA GLU A 78 8.86 -7.74 10.76
C GLU A 78 7.89 -6.56 10.99
N LEU A 79 8.00 -5.88 12.12
CA LEU A 79 7.19 -4.69 12.41
C LEU A 79 7.45 -3.56 11.42
N ALA A 80 8.71 -3.30 11.04
CA ALA A 80 9.06 -2.29 10.04
C ALA A 80 8.48 -2.64 8.66
N CYS A 81 8.54 -3.91 8.25
CA CYS A 81 7.90 -4.37 7.02
C CYS A 81 6.40 -4.14 7.04
N LEU A 82 5.71 -4.50 8.13
CA LEU A 82 4.27 -4.29 8.27
C LEU A 82 3.88 -2.81 8.23
N GLN A 83 4.69 -1.92 8.80
CA GLN A 83 4.48 -0.47 8.72
C GLN A 83 4.57 0.06 7.29
N ILE A 84 5.55 -0.42 6.51
CA ILE A 84 5.65 -0.07 5.08
C ILE A 84 4.42 -0.56 4.33
N CYS A 85 4.05 -1.83 4.50
CA CYS A 85 2.86 -2.41 3.86
C CYS A 85 1.57 -1.66 4.25
N LYS A 86 1.45 -1.21 5.50
CA LYS A 86 0.32 -0.39 5.95
C LYS A 86 0.24 0.92 5.16
N GLY A 87 1.37 1.62 5.02
CA GLY A 87 1.44 2.85 4.24
C GLY A 87 1.03 2.65 2.78
N GLU A 88 1.49 1.57 2.14
CA GLU A 88 1.10 1.22 0.76
C GLU A 88 -0.40 0.96 0.61
N VAL A 89 -1.01 0.25 1.58
CA VAL A 89 -2.46 0.00 1.59
C VAL A 89 -3.25 1.27 1.81
N GLU A 90 -2.81 2.17 2.71
CA GLU A 90 -3.42 3.47 2.94
C GLU A 90 -3.33 4.38 1.69
N ASP A 91 -2.20 4.36 0.99
CA ASP A 91 -2.03 5.06 -0.28
C ASP A 91 -2.97 4.53 -1.37
N ALA A 92 -3.08 3.21 -1.50
CA ALA A 92 -4.03 2.59 -2.42
C ALA A 92 -5.46 2.99 -2.07
N LEU A 93 -5.83 2.96 -0.79
CA LEU A 93 -7.16 3.33 -0.30
C LEU A 93 -7.50 4.78 -0.66
N ARG A 94 -6.58 5.73 -0.46
CA ARG A 94 -6.77 7.13 -0.87
C ARG A 94 -7.00 7.28 -2.37
N LYS A 95 -6.21 6.59 -3.20
CA LYS A 95 -6.35 6.61 -4.66
C LYS A 95 -7.69 6.03 -5.10
N THR A 96 -8.11 4.91 -4.52
CA THR A 96 -9.38 4.25 -4.85
C THR A 96 -10.57 5.10 -4.38
N GLN A 97 -10.49 5.76 -3.22
CA GLN A 97 -11.51 6.72 -2.77
C GLN A 97 -11.64 7.92 -3.71
N HIS A 98 -10.50 8.47 -4.17
CA HIS A 98 -10.49 9.55 -5.15
C HIS A 98 -11.19 9.14 -6.45
N ALA A 99 -10.83 7.97 -6.99
CA ALA A 99 -11.48 7.41 -8.17
C ALA A 99 -12.99 7.18 -7.96
N GLU A 100 -13.41 6.81 -6.74
CA GLU A 100 -14.83 6.68 -6.41
C GLU A 100 -15.58 8.01 -6.51
N VAL A 101 -14.99 9.09 -5.97
CA VAL A 101 -15.57 10.44 -6.04
C VAL A 101 -15.68 10.90 -7.49
N GLU A 102 -14.61 10.77 -8.27
CA GLU A 102 -14.62 11.11 -9.69
C GLU A 102 -15.70 10.33 -10.47
N LEU A 103 -15.88 9.03 -10.20
CA LEU A 103 -16.93 8.24 -10.84
C LEU A 103 -18.34 8.73 -10.45
N ARG A 104 -18.54 9.18 -9.22
CA ARG A 104 -19.82 9.75 -8.77
C ARG A 104 -20.10 11.09 -9.45
N ASP A 105 -19.10 11.94 -9.57
CA ASP A 105 -19.21 13.23 -10.25
C ASP A 105 -19.51 13.06 -11.74
N ASN A 106 -18.77 12.15 -12.41
CA ASN A 106 -19.04 11.77 -13.79
C ASN A 106 -20.47 11.24 -13.97
N LEU A 107 -20.95 10.43 -13.03
CA LEU A 107 -22.31 9.90 -13.07
C LEU A 107 -23.36 11.01 -12.90
N ALA A 108 -23.09 12.04 -12.08
CA ALA A 108 -23.96 13.21 -11.96
C ALA A 108 -24.01 13.99 -13.28
N ILE A 109 -22.87 14.26 -13.92
CA ILE A 109 -22.79 14.92 -15.23
C ILE A 109 -23.53 14.12 -16.31
N LEU A 110 -23.37 12.79 -16.33
CA LEU A 110 -24.08 11.95 -17.30
C LEU A 110 -25.59 11.95 -17.09
N LYS A 111 -26.05 12.05 -15.84
CA LYS A 111 -27.49 12.18 -15.53
C LYS A 111 -28.06 13.51 -16.03
N THR A 112 -27.39 14.63 -15.78
CA THR A 112 -27.85 15.94 -16.27
C THR A 112 -27.87 15.96 -17.79
N ARG A 113 -26.84 15.42 -18.45
CA ARG A 113 -26.81 15.27 -19.91
C ARG A 113 -27.95 14.41 -20.45
N LEU A 114 -28.32 13.34 -19.74
CA LEU A 114 -29.47 12.50 -20.12
C LEU A 114 -30.80 13.26 -20.00
N GLU A 115 -30.95 14.07 -18.95
CA GLU A 115 -32.13 14.92 -18.76
C GLU A 115 -32.24 15.99 -19.85
N GLU A 116 -31.12 16.65 -20.19
CA GLU A 116 -31.04 17.60 -21.29
C GLU A 116 -31.41 16.96 -22.64
N GLU A 117 -30.91 15.75 -22.93
CA GLU A 117 -31.27 15.02 -24.15
C GLU A 117 -32.76 14.66 -24.18
N ASN A 118 -33.33 14.23 -23.05
CA ASN A 118 -34.77 13.97 -22.98
C ASN A 118 -35.59 15.24 -23.29
N HIS A 119 -35.20 16.38 -22.73
CA HIS A 119 -35.87 17.66 -23.02
C HIS A 119 -35.72 18.07 -24.49
N ARG A 120 -34.53 17.89 -25.09
CA ARG A 120 -34.32 18.12 -26.52
C ARG A 120 -35.24 17.25 -27.37
N GLN A 121 -35.30 15.96 -27.05
CA GLN A 121 -36.12 15.00 -27.80
C GLN A 121 -37.61 15.32 -27.71
N GLU A 122 -38.11 15.72 -26.55
CA GLU A 122 -39.49 16.17 -26.38
C GLU A 122 -39.78 17.44 -27.19
N ASN A 123 -38.89 18.42 -27.13
CA ASN A 123 -39.02 19.65 -27.92
C ASN A 123 -39.05 19.35 -29.43
N GLU A 124 -38.18 18.46 -29.92
CA GLU A 124 -38.12 18.08 -31.33
C GLU A 124 -39.38 17.32 -31.79
N LYS A 125 -39.94 16.45 -30.93
CA LYS A 125 -41.23 15.78 -31.16
C LYS A 125 -42.38 16.78 -31.26
N VAL A 126 -42.43 17.77 -30.36
CA VAL A 126 -43.45 18.83 -30.39
C VAL A 126 -43.34 19.65 -31.68
N LEU A 127 -42.13 20.07 -32.06
CA LEU A 127 -41.89 20.80 -33.31
C LEU A 127 -42.34 19.99 -34.54
N PHE A 128 -42.01 18.69 -34.57
CA PHE A 128 -42.44 17.80 -35.64
C PHE A 128 -43.96 17.65 -35.73
N ALA A 129 -44.66 17.61 -34.58
CA ALA A 129 -46.12 17.53 -34.53
C ALA A 129 -46.79 18.82 -35.06
N ILE A 130 -46.28 20.00 -34.68
CA ILE A 130 -46.77 21.31 -35.16
C ILE A 130 -46.61 21.40 -36.69
N ASP A 131 -45.43 21.07 -37.21
CA ASP A 131 -45.17 21.07 -38.65
C ASP A 131 -46.12 20.15 -39.44
N ASN A 132 -46.60 19.07 -38.81
CA ASN A 132 -47.51 18.14 -39.47
C ASN A 132 -48.95 18.67 -39.50
N ILE A 133 -49.36 19.45 -38.50
CA ILE A 133 -50.68 20.11 -38.48
C ILE A 133 -50.75 21.21 -39.55
N ASP A 134 -49.69 22.02 -39.69
CA ASP A 134 -49.61 23.10 -40.70
C ASP A 134 -49.56 22.60 -42.17
N LYS A 135 -49.19 21.32 -42.38
CA LYS A 135 -49.11 20.73 -43.72
C LYS A 135 -50.45 20.23 -44.26
N VAL A 136 -51.50 20.16 -43.44
CA VAL A 136 -52.84 19.73 -43.89
C VAL A 136 -53.45 20.75 -44.86
N ASP A 137 -53.01 22.01 -44.86
CA ASP A 137 -53.55 23.08 -45.72
C ASP A 137 -52.61 23.60 -46.84
N THR A 138 -51.35 23.14 -46.95
CA THR A 138 -50.41 23.74 -47.91
C THR A 138 -49.52 22.71 -48.64
N SER A 139 -49.92 22.35 -49.87
CA SER A 139 -49.27 21.36 -50.76
C SER A 139 -47.87 21.76 -51.31
N ARG A 140 -47.18 22.76 -50.75
CA ARG A 140 -45.96 23.35 -51.35
C ARG A 140 -44.70 23.44 -50.46
N LYS A 141 -44.64 22.75 -49.31
CA LYS A 141 -43.50 22.86 -48.36
C LYS A 141 -42.73 21.55 -48.07
N THR A 142 -42.87 20.54 -48.91
CA THR A 142 -42.37 19.16 -48.68
C THR A 142 -40.84 18.98 -48.58
N TRP A 143 -40.03 19.99 -48.94
CA TRP A 143 -38.57 19.83 -49.03
C TRP A 143 -37.80 19.91 -47.70
N HIS A 144 -38.41 20.36 -46.59
CA HIS A 144 -37.70 20.52 -45.30
C HIS A 144 -37.87 19.35 -44.30
N LEU A 145 -38.56 18.28 -44.69
CA LEU A 145 -38.84 17.12 -43.81
C LEU A 145 -37.65 16.17 -43.66
N GLY A 146 -36.75 16.10 -44.66
CA GLY A 146 -35.62 15.16 -44.67
C GLY A 146 -34.58 15.40 -43.57
N GLY A 147 -34.38 16.64 -43.13
CA GLY A 147 -33.46 16.96 -42.03
C GLY A 147 -34.00 16.57 -40.65
N LYS A 148 -35.30 16.81 -40.41
CA LYS A 148 -35.94 16.62 -39.09
C LYS A 148 -36.01 15.14 -38.68
N ALA A 149 -36.26 14.24 -39.62
CA ALA A 149 -36.23 12.81 -39.34
C ALA A 149 -34.82 12.31 -38.98
N THR A 150 -33.78 12.87 -39.62
CA THR A 150 -32.39 12.50 -39.30
C THR A 150 -31.93 13.07 -37.98
N ASP A 151 -32.38 14.27 -37.60
CA ASP A 151 -32.00 14.89 -36.33
C ASP A 151 -32.67 14.19 -35.13
N LEU A 152 -33.93 13.75 -35.28
CA LEU A 152 -34.62 12.92 -34.29
C LEU A 152 -33.98 11.53 -34.12
N LEU A 153 -33.44 10.96 -35.21
CA LEU A 153 -32.68 9.70 -35.14
C LEU A 153 -31.34 9.89 -34.41
N LYS A 154 -30.63 11.00 -34.65
CA LYS A 154 -29.37 11.33 -33.95
C LYS A 154 -29.60 11.54 -32.46
N SER A 155 -30.66 12.26 -32.06
CA SER A 155 -30.96 12.48 -30.65
C SER A 155 -31.32 11.19 -29.91
N GLU A 156 -32.01 10.25 -30.57
CA GLU A 156 -32.24 8.90 -30.03
C GLU A 156 -30.93 8.10 -29.87
N GLU A 157 -30.03 8.17 -30.86
CA GLU A 157 -28.70 7.54 -30.77
C GLU A 157 -27.89 8.11 -29.59
N GLU A 158 -27.83 9.44 -29.46
CA GLU A 158 -27.12 10.11 -28.35
C GLU A 158 -27.72 9.74 -26.98
N LYS A 159 -29.04 9.65 -26.86
CA LYS A 159 -29.72 9.22 -25.63
C LYS A 159 -29.32 7.80 -25.23
N THR A 160 -29.36 6.85 -26.17
CA THR A 160 -28.95 5.46 -25.87
C THR A 160 -27.47 5.39 -25.48
N LYS A 161 -26.61 6.18 -26.14
CA LYS A 161 -25.20 6.32 -25.79
C LYS A 161 -25.01 6.79 -24.36
N VAL A 162 -25.62 7.92 -23.97
CA VAL A 162 -25.53 8.44 -22.59
C VAL A 162 -26.08 7.43 -21.57
N GLN A 163 -27.18 6.73 -21.89
CA GLN A 163 -27.70 5.66 -21.02
C GLN A 163 -26.72 4.50 -20.85
N THR A 164 -26.05 4.07 -21.92
CA THR A 164 -25.02 3.01 -21.82
C THR A 164 -23.81 3.44 -21.00
N GLU A 165 -23.36 4.69 -21.15
CA GLU A 165 -22.29 5.27 -20.34
C GLU A 165 -22.67 5.33 -18.85
N ILE A 166 -23.93 5.68 -18.51
CA ILE A 166 -24.43 5.64 -17.13
C ILE A 166 -24.37 4.22 -16.57
N LYS A 167 -24.81 3.21 -17.34
CA LYS A 167 -24.78 1.81 -16.91
C LYS A 167 -23.33 1.36 -16.65
N LEU A 168 -22.41 1.68 -17.55
CA LEU A 168 -21.00 1.36 -17.40
C LEU A 168 -20.38 2.04 -16.17
N SER A 169 -20.66 3.33 -15.96
CA SER A 169 -20.15 4.07 -14.80
C SER A 169 -20.67 3.51 -13.47
N ARG A 170 -21.93 3.05 -13.43
CA ARG A 170 -22.49 2.33 -12.26
C ARG A 170 -21.78 1.01 -11.99
N GLU A 171 -21.42 0.28 -13.04
CA GLU A 171 -20.69 -0.99 -12.92
C GLU A 171 -19.29 -0.75 -12.35
N LYS A 172 -18.55 0.21 -12.93
CA LYS A 172 -17.23 0.63 -12.44
C LYS A 172 -17.29 1.06 -10.98
N LEU A 173 -18.30 1.84 -10.60
CA LEU A 173 -18.50 2.27 -9.21
C LEU A 173 -18.70 1.08 -8.26
N ARG A 174 -19.38 0.02 -8.69
CA ARG A 174 -19.54 -1.20 -7.88
C ARG A 174 -18.21 -1.91 -7.67
N LEU A 175 -17.40 -2.04 -8.72
CA LEU A 175 -16.07 -2.65 -8.64
C LEU A 175 -15.16 -1.88 -7.67
N VAL A 176 -15.08 -0.55 -7.83
CA VAL A 176 -14.30 0.33 -6.96
C VAL A 176 -14.72 0.21 -5.49
N ARG A 177 -16.03 0.12 -5.21
CA ARG A 177 -16.53 -0.10 -3.84
C ARG A 177 -16.10 -1.45 -3.26
N SER A 178 -16.15 -2.52 -4.05
CA SER A 178 -15.65 -3.82 -3.61
C SER A 178 -14.15 -3.80 -3.30
N GLU A 179 -13.37 -3.08 -4.13
CA GLU A 179 -11.94 -2.90 -3.91
C GLU A 179 -11.65 -2.11 -2.62
N LEU A 180 -12.44 -1.07 -2.32
CA LEU A 180 -12.34 -0.34 -1.05
C LEU A 180 -12.59 -1.25 0.15
N GLU A 181 -13.63 -2.08 0.10
CA GLU A 181 -13.92 -3.05 1.16
C GLU A 181 -12.76 -4.03 1.38
N ASP A 182 -12.15 -4.51 0.30
CA ASP A 182 -11.01 -5.43 0.38
C ASP A 182 -9.74 -4.76 0.90
N LEU A 183 -9.47 -3.51 0.51
CA LEU A 183 -8.37 -2.71 1.06
C LEU A 183 -8.58 -2.44 2.55
N HIS A 184 -9.80 -2.14 2.98
CA HIS A 184 -10.13 -2.00 4.40
C HIS A 184 -9.88 -3.29 5.19
N LYS A 185 -10.29 -4.45 4.66
CA LYS A 185 -9.99 -5.75 5.29
C LYS A 185 -8.48 -5.99 5.40
N LYS A 186 -7.71 -5.68 4.35
CA LYS A 186 -6.24 -5.80 4.35
C LYS A 186 -5.62 -4.89 5.40
N SER A 187 -6.04 -3.64 5.47
CA SER A 187 -5.57 -2.67 6.47
C SER A 187 -5.83 -3.16 7.90
N ALA A 188 -7.06 -3.62 8.19
CA ALA A 188 -7.40 -4.17 9.51
C ALA A 188 -6.57 -5.42 9.86
N LYS A 189 -6.28 -6.28 8.87
CA LYS A 189 -5.43 -7.45 9.07
C LYS A 189 -3.99 -7.05 9.43
N ILE A 190 -3.41 -6.11 8.69
CA ILE A 190 -2.05 -5.61 8.96
C ILE A 190 -1.98 -4.97 10.35
N GLU A 191 -2.99 -4.20 10.75
CA GLU A 191 -3.07 -3.61 12.09
C GLU A 191 -3.07 -4.68 13.19
N ASN A 192 -3.84 -5.76 13.02
CA ASN A 192 -3.86 -6.88 13.97
C ASN A 192 -2.50 -7.60 14.03
N GLU A 193 -1.85 -7.82 12.88
CA GLU A 193 -0.51 -8.43 12.82
C GLU A 193 0.54 -7.54 13.51
N MET A 194 0.49 -6.22 13.29
CA MET A 194 1.36 -5.27 13.97
C MET A 194 1.18 -5.30 15.49
N GLN A 195 -0.07 -5.32 15.97
CA GLN A 195 -0.36 -5.41 17.40
C GLN A 195 0.13 -6.73 17.99
N ALA A 196 -0.03 -7.85 17.29
CA ALA A 196 0.47 -9.15 17.74
C ALA A 196 2.01 -9.15 17.87
N VAL A 197 2.73 -8.67 16.85
CA VAL A 197 4.20 -8.56 16.88
C VAL A 197 4.65 -7.63 18.00
N GLN A 198 3.96 -6.50 18.20
CA GLN A 198 4.30 -5.55 19.25
C GLN A 198 4.07 -6.12 20.66
N MET A 199 3.01 -6.91 20.85
CA MET A 199 2.79 -7.65 22.09
C MET A 199 3.86 -8.70 22.34
N ASP A 200 4.32 -9.41 21.30
CA ASP A 200 5.37 -10.41 21.43
C ASP A 200 6.73 -9.78 21.78
N ILE A 201 7.03 -8.59 21.23
CA ILE A 201 8.21 -7.80 21.61
C ILE A 201 8.12 -7.37 23.08
N GLN A 202 6.95 -6.95 23.56
CA GLN A 202 6.76 -6.53 24.97
C GLN A 202 6.83 -7.68 25.97
N LYS A 203 6.45 -8.89 25.53
CA LYS A 203 6.56 -10.12 26.33
C LYS A 203 7.96 -10.76 26.28
N GLY A 204 8.83 -10.24 25.40
CA GLY A 204 10.19 -10.72 25.14
C GLY A 204 11.09 -10.74 26.37
#